data_AF-A0A2V9LTQ7-F1
#
_entry.id   AF-A0A2V9LTQ7-F1
#
_cell.length_a   1.000
_cell.length_b   1.000
_cell.length_c   1.000
_cell.angle_alpha   90.00
_cell.angle_beta   90.00
_cell.angle_gamma   90.00
#
_symmetry.space_group_name_H-M   'P 1'
#
loop_
_entity.id
_entity.type
_entity.pdbx_description
1 polymer ?
#
loop_
_entity_poly.entity_id
_entity_poly.type
_entity_poly.pdbx_seq_one_letter_code
_entity_poly.pdbx_strand_id
1 'polypeptide(L)'
;PELLRSELQACRDRGLPIAFGTATDPYQPAEREFRITRRLLEVFAEFEGLEFSITTKGAGLILGDLDLLKTISSRHRFSVHMTVTTTDERLARLLEPKAPPPWKRLEAVSKLAAAGIYAGVNAMPILPGITDSPAMLEDLVRQAAGAGAQFLHANVLFLMPSAMKRFMPFLEREFPHLVRRYRKLYGHSAYLSPEYKQGMQALVAGLRARYGLESRRGDAPLAKRYGQLALNL
;
A
#
# COMPACT_ATOMS: atom_id res chain seq x y z
N PRO A 1 -5.67 -10.90 20.33
CA PRO A 1 -6.85 -10.13 19.87
C PRO A 1 -7.56 -9.35 20.99
N GLU A 2 -7.45 -9.88 22.20
CA GLU A 2 -7.99 -9.39 23.45
C GLU A 2 -7.44 -7.99 23.79
N LEU A 3 -6.13 -7.79 23.59
CA LEU A 3 -5.51 -6.47 23.75
C LEU A 3 -6.12 -5.44 22.78
N LEU A 4 -6.24 -5.76 21.49
CA LEU A 4 -6.85 -4.87 20.51
C LEU A 4 -8.29 -4.50 20.91
N ARG A 5 -9.08 -5.49 21.36
CA ARG A 5 -10.46 -5.25 21.81
C ARG A 5 -10.50 -4.25 22.97
N SER A 6 -9.63 -4.44 23.97
CA SER A 6 -9.53 -3.54 25.13
C SER A 6 -9.11 -2.11 24.72
N GLU A 7 -8.14 -1.98 23.82
CA GLU A 7 -7.66 -0.68 23.34
C GLU A 7 -8.74 0.07 22.54
N LEU A 8 -9.47 -0.63 21.66
CA LEU A 8 -10.58 -0.05 20.91
C LEU A 8 -11.72 0.40 21.84
N GLN A 9 -12.03 -0.37 22.88
CA GLN A 9 -13.02 0.04 23.88
C GLN A 9 -12.62 1.33 24.60
N ALA A 10 -11.33 1.47 24.94
CA ALA A 10 -10.83 2.65 25.66
C ALA A 10 -10.69 3.91 24.78
N CYS A 11 -10.37 3.74 23.50
CA CYS A 11 -9.89 4.84 22.65
C CYS A 11 -10.71 5.09 21.37
N ARG A 12 -11.80 4.36 21.09
CA ARG A 12 -12.55 4.49 19.82
C ARG A 12 -13.02 5.92 19.52
N ASP A 13 -13.42 6.67 20.55
CA ASP A 13 -13.99 8.02 20.38
C ASP A 13 -12.95 9.08 20.01
N ARG A 14 -11.65 8.71 20.04
CA ARG A 14 -10.55 9.59 19.63
C ARG A 14 -10.47 9.73 18.12
N GLY A 15 -11.06 8.79 17.38
CA GLY A 15 -11.16 8.87 15.92
C GLY A 15 -9.82 8.92 15.17
N LEU A 16 -8.79 8.33 15.75
CA LEU A 16 -7.48 8.21 15.11
C LEU A 16 -7.54 7.13 14.02
N PRO A 17 -7.06 7.41 12.79
CA PRO A 17 -7.00 6.41 11.74
C PRO A 17 -6.05 5.26 12.12
N ILE A 18 -6.48 4.02 11.87
CA ILE A 18 -5.67 2.82 12.12
C ILE A 18 -5.17 2.26 10.78
N ALA A 19 -3.91 1.83 10.72
CA ALA A 19 -3.33 1.30 9.49
C ALA A 19 -2.68 -0.06 9.72
N PHE A 20 -3.16 -1.07 9.00
CA PHE A 20 -2.54 -2.38 8.89
C PHE A 20 -1.52 -2.37 7.75
N GLY A 21 -0.38 -3.04 7.95
CA GLY A 21 0.63 -3.16 6.90
C GLY A 21 1.64 -2.01 6.82
N THR A 22 1.80 -1.23 7.89
CA THR A 22 2.78 -0.12 7.94
C THR A 22 4.22 -0.60 8.08
N ALA A 23 4.45 -1.69 8.82
CA ALA A 23 5.78 -2.27 9.04
C ALA A 23 5.95 -3.62 8.30
N THR A 24 4.95 -4.49 8.39
CA THR A 24 4.99 -5.83 7.78
C THR A 24 3.63 -6.15 7.18
N ASP A 25 3.63 -6.88 6.06
CA ASP A 25 2.41 -7.26 5.35
C ASP A 25 1.47 -8.07 6.28
N PRO A 26 0.20 -7.68 6.46
CA PRO A 26 -0.73 -8.39 7.34
C PRO A 26 -1.16 -9.74 6.75
N TYR A 27 -1.00 -9.96 5.45
CA TYR A 27 -1.36 -11.20 4.75
C TYR A 27 -0.12 -11.93 4.23
N GLN A 28 0.83 -12.17 5.12
CA GLN A 28 1.99 -13.04 4.87
C GLN A 28 1.58 -14.52 4.74
N PRO A 29 2.42 -15.38 4.13
CA PRO A 29 2.16 -16.83 4.07
C PRO A 29 1.80 -17.48 5.41
N ALA A 30 2.32 -16.96 6.53
CA ALA A 30 2.03 -17.43 7.89
C ALA A 30 0.54 -17.34 8.26
N GLU A 31 -0.23 -16.44 7.64
CA GLU A 31 -1.66 -16.29 7.90
C GLU A 31 -2.52 -17.47 7.45
N ARG A 32 -1.95 -18.39 6.64
CA ARG A 32 -2.63 -19.66 6.33
C ARG A 32 -2.89 -20.49 7.59
N GLU A 33 -1.98 -20.39 8.55
CA GLU A 33 -2.02 -21.15 9.81
C GLU A 33 -2.51 -20.27 10.96
N PHE A 34 -1.84 -19.16 11.24
CA PHE A 34 -2.08 -18.40 12.47
C PHE A 34 -3.34 -17.52 12.43
N ARG A 35 -3.77 -17.09 11.23
CA ARG A 35 -4.96 -16.25 10.99
C ARG A 35 -5.05 -15.06 11.94
N ILE A 36 -3.91 -14.43 12.27
CA ILE A 36 -3.86 -13.33 13.24
C ILE A 36 -4.63 -12.14 12.68
N THR A 37 -4.37 -11.76 11.43
CA THR A 37 -5.05 -10.65 10.75
C THR A 37 -6.56 -10.89 10.72
N ARG A 38 -7.00 -12.10 10.37
CA ARG A 38 -8.43 -12.43 10.40
C ARG A 38 -9.03 -12.24 11.80
N ARG A 39 -8.38 -12.76 12.85
CA ARG A 39 -8.85 -12.59 14.24
C ARG A 39 -8.88 -11.13 14.68
N LEU A 40 -7.98 -10.29 14.16
CA LEU A 40 -8.04 -8.84 14.39
C LEU A 40 -9.25 -8.24 13.65
N LEU A 41 -9.49 -8.62 12.39
CA LEU A 41 -10.66 -8.16 11.63
C LEU A 41 -11.99 -8.59 12.26
N GLU A 42 -12.06 -9.78 12.84
CA GLU A 42 -13.22 -10.24 13.62
C GLU A 42 -13.46 -9.31 14.82
N VAL A 43 -12.42 -8.87 15.52
CA VAL A 43 -12.54 -7.84 16.56
C VAL A 43 -13.04 -6.52 15.97
N PHE A 44 -12.50 -6.04 14.84
CA PHE A 44 -13.00 -4.80 14.21
C PHE A 44 -14.49 -4.90 13.87
N ALA A 45 -14.95 -6.06 13.40
CA ALA A 45 -16.36 -6.32 13.08
C ALA A 45 -17.30 -6.30 14.30
N GLU A 46 -16.77 -6.32 15.54
CA GLU A 46 -17.56 -6.10 16.76
C GLU A 46 -17.89 -4.61 17.00
N PHE A 47 -17.19 -3.68 16.33
CA PHE A 47 -17.34 -2.24 16.48
C PHE A 47 -17.94 -1.60 15.21
N GLU A 48 -18.12 -0.28 15.25
CA GLU A 48 -18.58 0.54 14.11
C GLU A 48 -17.97 1.95 14.19
N GLY A 49 -18.04 2.70 13.09
CA GLY A 49 -17.62 4.11 13.04
C GLY A 49 -16.10 4.36 13.03
N LEU A 50 -15.28 3.30 13.09
CA LEU A 50 -13.82 3.40 12.97
C LEU A 50 -13.36 3.81 11.55
N GLU A 51 -12.21 4.47 11.45
CA GLU A 51 -11.48 4.74 10.19
C GLU A 51 -10.19 3.91 10.16
N PHE A 52 -10.07 3.00 9.20
CA PHE A 52 -8.86 2.20 9.07
C PHE A 52 -8.60 1.68 7.66
N SER A 53 -7.36 1.23 7.42
CA SER A 53 -6.92 0.72 6.12
C SER A 53 -6.06 -0.53 6.24
N ILE A 54 -6.05 -1.34 5.19
CA ILE A 54 -5.12 -2.48 5.03
C ILE A 54 -4.24 -2.24 3.81
N THR A 55 -2.92 -2.25 4.02
CA THR A 55 -1.94 -2.31 2.92
C THR A 55 -1.34 -3.70 2.81
N THR A 56 -1.40 -4.33 1.64
CA THR A 56 -0.92 -5.71 1.44
C THR A 56 -0.51 -6.00 -0.01
N LYS A 57 0.29 -7.05 -0.20
CA LYS A 57 0.56 -7.75 -1.47
C LYS A 57 -0.13 -9.11 -1.54
N GLY A 58 -0.72 -9.57 -0.43
CA GLY A 58 -1.28 -10.91 -0.21
C GLY A 58 -2.62 -11.14 -0.88
N ALA A 59 -2.66 -11.05 -2.21
CA ALA A 59 -3.89 -11.11 -3.03
C ALA A 59 -4.81 -12.32 -2.73
N GLY A 60 -4.26 -13.52 -2.57
CA GLY A 60 -5.08 -14.71 -2.31
C GLY A 60 -5.63 -14.77 -0.88
N LEU A 61 -4.85 -14.31 0.10
CA LEU A 61 -5.21 -14.40 1.52
C LEU A 61 -6.27 -13.35 1.88
N ILE A 62 -6.12 -12.11 1.40
CA ILE A 62 -7.12 -11.07 1.66
C ILE A 62 -8.50 -11.40 1.06
N LEU A 63 -8.52 -12.07 -0.10
CA LEU A 63 -9.77 -12.53 -0.70
C LEU A 63 -10.43 -13.67 0.08
N GLY A 64 -9.67 -14.41 0.89
CA GLY A 64 -10.22 -15.40 1.82
C GLY A 64 -11.06 -14.79 2.94
N ASP A 65 -10.86 -13.49 3.23
CA ASP A 65 -11.62 -12.74 4.23
C ASP A 65 -12.69 -11.84 3.60
N LEU A 66 -13.02 -12.01 2.31
CA LEU A 66 -13.90 -11.11 1.56
C LEU A 66 -15.25 -10.84 2.24
N ASP A 67 -15.92 -11.87 2.77
CA ASP A 67 -17.21 -11.71 3.45
C ASP A 67 -17.11 -10.89 4.74
N LEU A 68 -16.02 -11.08 5.49
CA LEU A 68 -15.73 -10.29 6.69
C LEU A 68 -15.41 -8.84 6.31
N LEU A 69 -14.63 -8.63 5.25
CA LEU A 69 -14.29 -7.30 4.73
C LEU A 69 -15.52 -6.54 4.22
N LYS A 70 -16.51 -7.23 3.64
CA LYS A 70 -17.80 -6.61 3.26
C LYS A 70 -18.55 -6.08 4.48
N THR A 71 -18.64 -6.88 5.54
CA THR A 71 -19.28 -6.49 6.80
C THR A 71 -18.55 -5.30 7.45
N ILE A 72 -17.22 -5.33 7.43
CA ILE A 72 -16.40 -4.22 7.90
C ILE A 72 -16.66 -2.97 7.06
N SER A 73 -16.66 -3.09 5.74
CA SER A 73 -16.81 -1.95 4.83
C SER A 73 -18.16 -1.25 4.95
N SER A 74 -19.22 -1.95 5.39
CA SER A 74 -20.53 -1.33 5.62
C SER A 74 -20.64 -0.60 6.96
N ARG A 75 -19.76 -0.88 7.93
CA ARG A 75 -19.81 -0.33 9.29
C ARG A 75 -18.72 0.70 9.58
N HIS A 76 -17.72 0.79 8.71
CA HIS A 76 -16.51 1.57 8.93
C HIS A 76 -16.12 2.39 7.71
N ARG A 77 -15.36 3.46 7.95
CA ARG A 77 -14.58 4.11 6.90
C ARG A 77 -13.34 3.26 6.62
N PHE A 78 -13.52 2.22 5.82
CA PHE A 78 -12.51 1.22 5.53
C PHE A 78 -11.94 1.35 4.12
N SER A 79 -10.65 1.04 3.94
CA SER A 79 -10.03 0.94 2.62
C SER A 79 -9.01 -0.20 2.50
N VAL A 80 -8.89 -0.78 1.30
CA VAL A 80 -7.85 -1.76 0.96
C VAL A 80 -6.89 -1.17 -0.07
N HIS A 81 -5.60 -1.25 0.24
CA HIS A 81 -4.50 -0.77 -0.57
C HIS A 81 -3.66 -1.96 -1.02
N MET A 82 -3.81 -2.33 -2.29
CA MET A 82 -3.03 -3.41 -2.88
C MET A 82 -1.73 -2.86 -3.45
N THR A 83 -0.58 -3.33 -2.94
CA THR A 83 0.72 -2.84 -3.40
C THR A 83 1.08 -3.46 -4.75
N VAL A 84 1.18 -2.63 -5.79
CA VAL A 84 1.62 -3.00 -7.14
C VAL A 84 2.64 -1.96 -7.60
N THR A 85 3.92 -2.33 -7.61
CA THR A 85 5.03 -1.41 -7.94
C THR A 85 5.35 -1.36 -9.42
N THR A 86 4.97 -2.39 -10.17
CA THR A 86 5.06 -2.48 -11.63
C THR A 86 4.07 -3.54 -12.13
N THR A 87 3.60 -3.40 -13.35
CA THR A 87 2.79 -4.39 -14.10
C THR A 87 3.65 -5.38 -14.88
N ASP A 88 4.94 -5.08 -15.09
CA ASP A 88 5.90 -6.00 -15.71
C ASP A 88 6.17 -7.19 -14.76
N GLU A 89 5.71 -8.38 -15.14
CA GLU A 89 5.86 -9.59 -14.34
C GLU A 89 7.31 -10.01 -14.13
N ARG A 90 8.18 -9.81 -15.12
CA ARG A 90 9.60 -10.17 -15.02
C ARG A 90 10.29 -9.25 -14.01
N LEU A 91 10.06 -7.95 -14.13
CA LEU A 91 10.58 -6.98 -13.19
C LEU A 91 10.00 -7.18 -11.78
N ALA A 92 8.69 -7.45 -11.66
CA ALA A 92 8.06 -7.73 -10.37
C ALA A 92 8.67 -8.96 -9.68
N ARG A 93 8.94 -10.03 -10.43
CA ARG A 93 9.59 -11.24 -9.91
C ARG A 93 11.02 -10.98 -9.46
N LEU A 94 11.73 -10.09 -10.16
CA LEU A 94 13.08 -9.68 -9.79
C LEU A 94 13.10 -8.85 -8.50
N LEU A 95 12.17 -7.89 -8.37
CA LEU A 95 12.07 -6.98 -7.23
C LEU A 95 11.48 -7.67 -5.98
N GLU A 96 10.49 -8.53 -6.16
CA GLU A 96 9.66 -9.09 -5.09
C GLU A 96 9.39 -10.60 -5.30
N PRO A 97 10.41 -11.46 -5.36
CA PRO A 97 10.30 -12.86 -5.84
C PRO A 97 9.32 -13.74 -5.06
N LYS A 98 9.02 -13.38 -3.81
CA LYS A 98 8.11 -14.14 -2.92
C LYS A 98 6.67 -13.64 -2.97
N ALA A 99 6.41 -12.48 -3.57
CA ALA A 99 5.08 -11.88 -3.59
C ALA A 99 4.27 -12.40 -4.79
N PRO A 100 2.92 -12.41 -4.70
CA PRO A 100 2.08 -12.73 -5.85
C PRO A 100 2.40 -11.84 -7.06
N PRO A 101 2.27 -12.33 -8.31
CA PRO A 101 2.51 -11.52 -9.49
C PRO A 101 1.52 -10.34 -9.58
N PRO A 102 1.88 -9.25 -10.27
CA PRO A 102 1.07 -8.02 -10.37
C PRO A 102 -0.38 -8.27 -10.81
N TRP A 103 -0.60 -9.14 -11.80
CA TRP A 103 -1.95 -9.42 -12.30
C TRP A 103 -2.87 -10.03 -11.23
N LYS A 104 -2.35 -10.90 -10.34
CA LYS A 104 -3.15 -11.45 -9.22
C LYS A 104 -3.53 -10.36 -8.22
N ARG A 105 -2.65 -9.38 -8.03
CA ARG A 105 -2.91 -8.24 -7.15
C ARG A 105 -3.98 -7.34 -7.75
N LEU A 106 -3.93 -7.07 -9.05
CA LEU A 106 -4.97 -6.34 -9.77
C LEU A 106 -6.31 -7.11 -9.81
N GLU A 107 -6.27 -8.44 -9.97
CA GLU A 107 -7.47 -9.28 -9.86
C GLU A 107 -8.11 -9.17 -8.47
N ALA A 108 -7.30 -9.13 -7.41
CA ALA A 108 -7.81 -8.90 -6.05
C ALA A 108 -8.45 -7.51 -5.90
N VAL A 109 -7.86 -6.46 -6.49
CA VAL A 109 -8.50 -5.13 -6.54
C VAL A 109 -9.86 -5.21 -7.22
N SER A 110 -9.96 -5.89 -8.36
CA SER A 110 -11.22 -6.06 -9.08
C SER A 110 -12.29 -6.77 -8.25
N LYS A 111 -11.93 -7.87 -7.57
CA LYS A 111 -12.85 -8.62 -6.70
C LYS A 111 -13.29 -7.82 -5.49
N LEU A 112 -12.39 -7.06 -4.88
CA LEU A 112 -12.71 -6.19 -3.74
C LEU A 112 -13.65 -5.05 -4.16
N ALA A 113 -13.34 -4.37 -5.26
CA ALA A 113 -14.17 -3.29 -5.81
C ALA A 113 -15.56 -3.80 -6.21
N ALA A 114 -15.65 -4.97 -6.87
CA ALA A 114 -16.92 -5.60 -7.22
C ALA A 114 -17.76 -5.99 -5.99
N ALA A 115 -17.12 -6.23 -4.84
CA ALA A 115 -17.80 -6.47 -3.56
C ALA A 115 -18.24 -5.18 -2.83
N GLY A 116 -18.02 -4.01 -3.43
CA GLY A 116 -18.35 -2.71 -2.85
C GLY A 116 -17.36 -2.19 -1.82
N ILE A 117 -16.16 -2.82 -1.72
CA ILE A 117 -15.11 -2.39 -0.79
C ILE A 117 -14.30 -1.29 -1.44
N TYR A 118 -14.04 -0.19 -0.70
CA TYR A 118 -13.21 0.89 -1.19
C TYR A 118 -11.75 0.44 -1.39
N ALA A 119 -11.34 0.15 -2.63
CA ALA A 119 -10.09 -0.52 -2.93
C ALA A 119 -9.26 0.21 -4.00
N GLY A 120 -7.94 0.16 -3.86
CA GLY A 120 -7.03 0.86 -4.78
C GLY A 120 -5.62 0.29 -4.78
N VAL A 121 -4.74 0.97 -5.51
CA VAL A 121 -3.35 0.53 -5.73
C VAL A 121 -2.35 1.44 -5.03
N ASN A 122 -1.38 0.83 -4.36
CA ASN A 122 -0.19 1.50 -3.84
C ASN A 122 1.02 1.19 -4.73
N ALA A 123 1.42 2.17 -5.55
CA ALA A 123 2.66 2.18 -6.31
C ALA A 123 3.81 2.77 -5.47
N MET A 124 4.18 2.07 -4.38
CA MET A 124 5.24 2.51 -3.49
C MET A 124 6.08 1.32 -3.01
N PRO A 125 7.41 1.35 -3.18
CA PRO A 125 8.18 2.48 -3.73
C PRO A 125 8.18 2.54 -5.27
N ILE A 126 8.20 3.77 -5.82
CA ILE A 126 8.72 4.06 -7.16
C ILE A 126 10.25 4.10 -7.08
N LEU A 127 10.92 3.30 -7.91
CA LEU A 127 12.37 3.10 -7.91
C LEU A 127 13.03 3.91 -9.05
N PRO A 128 13.92 4.88 -8.74
CA PRO A 128 14.55 5.72 -9.76
C PRO A 128 15.33 4.94 -10.83
N GLY A 129 14.99 5.12 -12.10
CA GLY A 129 15.55 4.39 -13.23
C GLY A 129 15.07 2.95 -13.40
N ILE A 130 14.14 2.47 -12.56
CA ILE A 130 13.64 1.08 -12.60
C ILE A 130 12.11 1.06 -12.81
N THR A 131 11.34 1.83 -12.04
CA THR A 131 9.87 1.89 -12.16
C THR A 131 9.34 3.33 -12.28
N ASP A 132 10.21 4.31 -12.53
CA ASP A 132 9.90 5.74 -12.53
C ASP A 132 9.65 6.33 -13.94
N SER A 133 9.64 5.51 -14.99
CA SER A 133 9.40 6.02 -16.34
C SER A 133 7.93 6.38 -16.55
N PRO A 134 7.61 7.46 -17.30
CA PRO A 134 6.22 7.84 -17.59
C PRO A 134 5.39 6.70 -18.21
N ALA A 135 5.96 5.94 -19.14
CA ALA A 135 5.27 4.84 -19.81
C ALA A 135 4.90 3.70 -18.84
N MET A 136 5.81 3.32 -17.93
CA MET A 136 5.54 2.28 -16.94
C MET A 136 4.49 2.72 -15.92
N LEU A 137 4.56 3.97 -15.47
CA LEU A 137 3.59 4.53 -14.54
C LEU A 137 2.21 4.67 -15.19
N GLU A 138 2.16 5.10 -16.45
CA GLU A 138 0.92 5.15 -17.21
C GLU A 138 0.31 3.76 -17.37
N ASP A 139 1.11 2.75 -17.73
CA ASP A 139 0.62 1.38 -17.86
C ASP A 139 0.06 0.84 -16.53
N LEU A 140 0.77 1.07 -15.42
CA LEU A 140 0.30 0.70 -14.08
C LEU A 140 -1.01 1.40 -13.72
N VAL A 141 -1.12 2.72 -13.93
CA VAL A 141 -2.32 3.51 -13.63
C VAL A 141 -3.50 3.05 -14.49
N ARG A 142 -3.28 2.85 -15.78
CA ARG A 142 -4.28 2.35 -16.72
C ARG A 142 -4.80 0.97 -16.33
N GLN A 143 -3.91 0.04 -15.99
CA GLN A 143 -4.31 -1.30 -15.55
C GLN A 143 -5.01 -1.30 -14.19
N ALA A 144 -4.58 -0.44 -13.25
CA ALA A 144 -5.27 -0.24 -11.99
C ALA A 144 -6.72 0.25 -12.21
N ALA A 145 -6.90 1.27 -13.04
CA ALA A 145 -8.23 1.77 -13.41
C ALA A 145 -9.07 0.70 -14.12
N GLY A 146 -8.48 -0.05 -15.06
CA GLY A 146 -9.15 -1.18 -15.73
C GLY A 146 -9.56 -2.32 -14.79
N ALA A 147 -8.85 -2.49 -13.67
CA ALA A 147 -9.22 -3.42 -12.61
C ALA A 147 -10.29 -2.86 -11.65
N GLY A 148 -10.78 -1.64 -11.85
CA GLY A 148 -11.79 -1.02 -10.98
C GLY A 148 -11.21 -0.42 -9.69
N ALA A 149 -9.90 -0.13 -9.65
CA ALA A 149 -9.34 0.65 -8.56
C ALA A 149 -10.05 2.00 -8.44
N GLN A 150 -10.38 2.43 -7.22
CA GLN A 150 -11.02 3.72 -6.97
C GLN A 150 -9.98 4.82 -6.70
N PHE A 151 -8.78 4.44 -6.29
CA PHE A 151 -7.69 5.36 -6.03
C PHE A 151 -6.33 4.73 -6.36
N LEU A 152 -5.34 5.61 -6.53
CA LEU A 152 -3.95 5.21 -6.61
C LEU A 152 -3.07 6.14 -5.80
N HIS A 153 -2.24 5.56 -4.95
CA HIS A 153 -1.19 6.25 -4.21
C HIS A 153 0.16 5.83 -4.73
N ALA A 154 1.06 6.80 -4.84
CA ALA A 154 2.42 6.54 -5.24
C ALA A 154 3.38 7.34 -4.36
N ASN A 155 4.53 6.73 -4.06
CA ASN A 155 5.60 7.44 -3.38
C ASN A 155 6.94 6.91 -3.86
N VAL A 156 7.89 7.82 -4.01
CA VAL A 156 9.26 7.47 -4.39
C VAL A 156 9.97 6.74 -3.27
N LEU A 157 10.95 5.93 -3.62
CA LEU A 157 11.74 5.16 -2.68
C LEU A 157 12.37 6.04 -1.59
N PHE A 158 12.01 5.71 -0.35
CA PHE A 158 12.73 6.10 0.86
C PHE A 158 13.75 5.01 1.19
N LEU A 159 15.04 5.34 1.16
CA LEU A 159 16.11 4.35 1.27
C LEU A 159 17.00 4.65 2.48
N MET A 160 16.61 4.12 3.64
CA MET A 160 17.42 4.22 4.87
C MET A 160 18.80 3.57 4.70
N PRO A 161 19.85 4.04 5.39
CA PRO A 161 21.18 3.44 5.31
C PRO A 161 21.20 1.92 5.57
N SER A 162 20.37 1.43 6.50
CA SER A 162 20.24 0.00 6.80
C SER A 162 19.60 -0.80 5.65
N ALA A 163 18.67 -0.21 4.92
CA ALA A 163 18.08 -0.80 3.71
C ALA A 163 19.05 -0.72 2.52
N MET A 164 19.78 0.40 2.39
CA MET A 164 20.78 0.62 1.34
C MET A 164 21.86 -0.46 1.34
N LYS A 165 22.33 -0.90 2.52
CA LYS A 165 23.29 -2.02 2.65
C LYS A 165 22.83 -3.31 1.99
N ARG A 166 21.52 -3.57 1.97
CA ARG A 166 20.91 -4.76 1.33
C ARG A 166 20.52 -4.49 -0.13
N PHE A 167 20.12 -3.27 -0.43
CA PHE A 167 19.66 -2.88 -1.77
C PHE A 167 20.81 -2.70 -2.77
N MET A 168 21.96 -2.15 -2.36
CA MET A 168 23.08 -1.89 -3.27
C MET A 168 23.68 -3.17 -3.89
N PRO A 169 23.90 -4.28 -3.15
CA PRO A 169 24.36 -5.53 -3.78
C PRO A 169 23.38 -6.08 -4.83
N PHE A 170 22.08 -5.96 -4.57
CA PHE A 170 21.05 -6.30 -5.56
C PHE A 170 21.15 -5.40 -6.79
N LEU A 171 21.29 -4.09 -6.60
CA LEU A 171 21.42 -3.11 -7.67
C LEU A 171 22.69 -3.33 -8.50
N GLU A 172 23.82 -3.66 -7.87
CA GLU A 172 25.08 -3.97 -8.56
C GLU A 172 24.96 -5.21 -9.45
N ARG A 173 24.20 -6.21 -9.01
CA ARG A 173 23.98 -7.44 -9.79
C ARG A 173 22.99 -7.26 -10.93
N GLU A 174 21.84 -6.66 -10.66
CA GLU A 174 20.72 -6.61 -11.62
C GLU A 174 20.70 -5.33 -12.47
N PHE A 175 21.19 -4.20 -11.94
CA PHE A 175 21.16 -2.89 -12.59
C PHE A 175 22.50 -2.14 -12.41
N PRO A 176 23.64 -2.71 -12.85
CA PRO A 176 24.97 -2.14 -12.60
C PRO A 176 25.12 -0.70 -13.10
N HIS A 177 24.44 -0.35 -14.19
CA HIS A 177 24.43 0.99 -14.78
C HIS A 177 23.76 2.05 -13.87
N LEU A 178 22.92 1.65 -12.90
CA LEU A 178 22.25 2.56 -11.97
C LEU A 178 23.04 2.79 -10.66
N VAL A 179 24.08 2.01 -10.39
CA VAL A 179 24.83 2.06 -9.11
C VAL A 179 25.37 3.45 -8.81
N ARG A 180 26.04 4.08 -9.79
CA ARG A 180 26.57 5.46 -9.64
C ARG A 180 25.44 6.47 -9.37
N ARG A 181 24.30 6.29 -10.05
CA ARG A 181 23.12 7.16 -9.88
C ARG A 181 22.56 7.03 -8.47
N TYR A 182 22.36 5.83 -7.97
CA TYR A 182 21.83 5.62 -6.61
C TYR A 182 22.76 6.12 -5.51
N ARG A 183 24.09 5.95 -5.65
CA ARG A 183 25.06 6.53 -4.72
C ARG A 183 24.98 8.07 -4.69
N LYS A 184 24.76 8.71 -5.84
CA LYS A 184 24.54 10.16 -5.91
C LYS A 184 23.21 10.56 -5.27
N LEU A 185 22.12 9.85 -5.59
CA LEU A 185 20.77 10.16 -5.12
C LEU A 185 20.59 9.99 -3.60
N TYR A 186 21.23 8.96 -3.01
CA TYR A 186 21.02 8.57 -1.62
C TYR A 186 22.27 8.68 -0.73
N GLY A 187 23.37 9.26 -1.24
CA GLY A 187 24.65 9.30 -0.54
C GLY A 187 24.63 10.11 0.76
N HIS A 188 23.74 11.10 0.88
CA HIS A 188 23.69 12.03 2.02
C HIS A 188 22.33 12.04 2.74
N SER A 189 21.32 11.37 2.18
CA SER A 189 19.96 11.36 2.72
C SER A 189 19.22 10.11 2.28
N ALA A 190 18.35 9.59 3.14
CA ALA A 190 17.41 8.53 2.79
C ALA A 190 16.28 9.02 1.87
N TYR A 191 16.13 10.34 1.74
CA TYR A 191 15.14 10.98 0.89
C TYR A 191 15.76 11.51 -0.40
N LEU A 192 15.01 11.34 -1.51
CA LEU A 192 15.27 12.06 -2.74
C LEU A 192 14.98 13.56 -2.59
N SER A 193 15.54 14.34 -3.52
CA SER A 193 15.37 15.80 -3.53
C SER A 193 13.89 16.20 -3.69
N PRO A 194 13.49 17.38 -3.18
CA PRO A 194 12.14 17.90 -3.35
C PRO A 194 11.70 17.95 -4.81
N GLU A 195 12.59 18.31 -5.73
CA GLU A 195 12.30 18.44 -7.16
C GLU A 195 11.93 17.09 -7.77
N TYR A 196 12.68 16.03 -7.44
CA TYR A 196 12.37 14.67 -7.91
C TYR A 196 11.02 14.21 -7.38
N LYS A 197 10.74 14.45 -6.09
CA LYS A 197 9.46 14.10 -5.45
C LYS A 197 8.29 14.83 -6.11
N GLN A 198 8.41 16.15 -6.31
CA GLN A 198 7.37 16.98 -6.91
C GLN A 198 7.11 16.59 -8.37
N GLY A 199 8.16 16.36 -9.16
CA GLY A 199 8.03 15.89 -10.54
C GLY A 199 7.29 14.56 -10.62
N MET A 200 7.61 13.61 -9.73
CA MET A 200 6.91 12.33 -9.66
C MET A 200 5.44 12.48 -9.22
N GLN A 201 5.18 13.32 -8.22
CA GLN A 201 3.82 13.61 -7.76
C GLN A 201 2.96 14.25 -8.87
N ALA A 202 3.52 15.19 -9.62
CA ALA A 202 2.85 15.84 -10.74
C ALA A 202 2.51 14.85 -11.86
N LEU A 203 3.47 13.99 -12.22
CA LEU A 203 3.27 12.93 -13.21
C LEU A 203 2.13 11.98 -12.80
N VAL A 204 2.19 11.44 -11.57
CA VAL A 204 1.15 10.54 -11.06
C VAL A 204 -0.20 11.25 -10.93
N ALA A 205 -0.22 12.53 -10.53
CA ALA A 205 -1.45 13.30 -10.48
C ALA A 205 -2.10 13.47 -11.87
N GLY A 206 -1.32 13.79 -12.89
CA GLY A 206 -1.79 13.87 -14.27
C GLY A 206 -2.35 12.54 -14.79
N LEU A 207 -1.66 11.43 -14.50
CA LEU A 207 -2.14 10.09 -14.88
C LEU A 207 -3.43 9.72 -14.15
N ARG A 208 -3.53 9.98 -12.83
CA ARG A 208 -4.76 9.73 -12.08
C ARG A 208 -5.96 10.51 -12.63
N ALA A 209 -5.77 11.80 -12.94
CA ALA A 209 -6.81 12.63 -13.54
C ALA A 209 -7.25 12.07 -14.90
N ARG A 210 -6.30 11.62 -15.72
CA ARG A 210 -6.57 11.04 -17.04
C ARG A 210 -7.36 9.73 -16.98
N TYR A 211 -7.13 8.90 -15.97
CA TYR A 211 -7.73 7.57 -15.84
C TYR A 211 -8.84 7.49 -14.75
N GLY A 212 -9.28 8.63 -14.22
CA GLY A 212 -10.42 8.69 -13.28
C GLY A 212 -10.15 8.09 -11.90
N LEU A 213 -8.90 8.14 -11.41
CA LEU A 213 -8.54 7.63 -10.09
C LEU A 213 -8.44 8.75 -9.05
N GLU A 214 -8.96 8.51 -7.84
CA GLU A 214 -8.86 9.45 -6.75
C GLU A 214 -7.45 9.48 -6.11
N SER A 215 -7.14 10.60 -5.46
CA SER A 215 -5.95 10.73 -4.60
C SER A 215 -6.20 10.41 -3.13
N ARG A 216 -7.46 10.48 -2.71
CA ARG A 216 -7.94 10.20 -1.35
C ARG A 216 -9.45 10.03 -1.44
N ARG A 217 -10.01 9.15 -0.60
CA ARG A 217 -11.45 8.98 -0.46
C ARG A 217 -12.11 10.33 -0.18
N GLY A 218 -13.03 10.74 -1.05
CA GLY A 218 -13.68 12.06 -1.05
C GLY A 218 -14.54 12.39 0.19
N ASP A 219 -15.03 11.38 0.90
CA ASP A 219 -15.84 11.59 2.11
C ASP A 219 -15.03 12.28 3.23
N ALA A 220 -15.65 13.11 4.08
CA ALA A 220 -14.96 13.73 5.22
C ALA A 220 -14.48 12.67 6.24
N PRO A 221 -13.30 12.82 6.87
CA PRO A 221 -12.86 11.94 7.96
C PRO A 221 -13.91 11.94 9.06
N LEU A 222 -14.18 10.77 9.66
CA LEU A 222 -15.19 10.66 10.72
C LEU A 222 -14.78 11.41 12.00
N ALA A 223 -13.51 11.82 12.11
CA ALA A 223 -12.99 12.50 13.29
C ALA A 223 -12.03 13.64 12.98
N LYS A 224 -11.88 14.54 13.96
CA LYS A 224 -10.87 15.61 13.96
C LYS A 224 -9.47 14.97 13.89
N ARG A 225 -8.60 15.49 13.04
CA ARG A 225 -7.20 15.01 12.91
C ARG A 225 -6.47 15.21 14.24
N TYR A 226 -6.23 14.12 14.97
CA TYR A 226 -5.29 14.10 16.09
C TYR A 226 -3.92 13.61 15.59
N GLY A 227 -2.83 14.18 16.13
CA GLY A 227 -1.47 13.79 15.79
C GLY A 227 -1.21 12.30 16.07
N GLN A 228 -0.28 11.70 15.31
CA GLN A 228 0.12 10.31 15.48
C GLN A 228 0.52 10.07 16.95
N LEU A 229 -0.11 9.09 17.60
CA LEU A 229 0.23 8.73 18.97
C LEU A 229 1.65 8.17 19.00
N ALA A 230 2.55 8.87 19.71
CA ALA A 230 3.76 8.25 20.19
C ALA A 230 3.36 7.20 21.24
N LEU A 231 3.61 5.93 20.94
CA LEU A 231 3.66 4.91 21.98
C LEU A 231 4.88 5.26 22.84
N ASN A 232 4.64 5.89 23.99
CA ASN A 232 5.66 5.96 25.04
C ASN A 232 5.80 4.54 25.58
N LEU A 233 6.80 3.82 25.08
CA LEU A 233 7.36 2.63 25.71
C LEU A 233 8.25 3.04 26.88
#